data_AF-A0A3Q3W066-F1
#
_entry.id   AF-A0A3Q3W066-F1
#
_cell.length_a   1.000
_cell.length_b   1.000
_cell.length_c   1.000
_cell.angle_alpha   90.00
_cell.angle_beta   90.00
_cell.angle_gamma   90.00
#
_symmetry.space_group_name_H-M   'P 1'
#
loop_
_entity.id
_entity.type
_entity.pdbx_description
1 polymer ?
#
loop_
_entity_poly.entity_id
_entity_poly.type
_entity_poly.pdbx_seq_one_letter_code
_entity_poly.pdbx_strand_id
1 'polypeptide(L)'
;MQCEEGTEWLLELLTDVQLQQYFIRIRDELNVTRISHFDYVKNEDLEKIGMGRPGQRRLWEAVKRKRALYKRKSWMSKVQYHRVKHTNSVFSQLNKYCF
;
A
#
# COMPACT_ATOMS: atom_id res chain seq x y z
N MET A 1 19.81 -9.16 11.12
CA MET A 1 19.19 -9.65 9.87
C MET A 1 18.43 -8.49 9.26
N GLN A 2 18.74 -8.09 8.03
CA GLN A 2 18.01 -7.01 7.35
C GLN A 2 16.71 -7.61 6.82
N CYS A 3 15.62 -7.43 7.57
CA CYS A 3 14.32 -7.97 7.19
C CYS A 3 13.79 -7.33 5.91
N GLU A 4 12.87 -8.05 5.26
CA GLU A 4 12.22 -7.75 3.98
C GLU A 4 11.22 -6.56 4.06
N GLU A 5 11.52 -5.55 4.87
CA GLU A 5 10.70 -4.35 5.16
C GLU A 5 10.39 -3.53 3.88
N GLY A 6 11.24 -3.67 2.85
CA GLY A 6 11.00 -3.10 1.53
C GLY A 6 10.03 -3.88 0.64
N THR A 7 9.66 -5.12 0.96
CA THR A 7 8.82 -5.99 0.11
C THR A 7 7.58 -6.55 0.81
N GLU A 8 7.44 -6.39 2.12
CA GLU A 8 6.23 -6.77 2.87
C GLU A 8 4.93 -6.19 2.24
N TRP A 9 4.96 -4.92 1.82
CA TRP A 9 3.83 -4.26 1.14
C TRP A 9 3.39 -4.94 -0.16
N LEU A 10 4.33 -5.61 -0.86
CA LEU A 10 4.10 -6.34 -2.10
C LEU A 10 3.49 -7.71 -1.77
N LEU A 11 3.95 -8.38 -0.72
CA LEU A 11 3.35 -9.63 -0.24
C LEU A 11 1.89 -9.42 0.18
N GLU A 12 1.61 -8.42 1.03
CA GLU A 12 0.23 -8.02 1.40
C GLU A 12 -0.64 -7.82 0.15
N LEU A 13 -0.12 -7.04 -0.82
CA LEU A 13 -0.83 -6.67 -2.04
C LEU A 13 -1.15 -7.87 -2.93
N LEU A 14 -0.26 -8.87 -2.99
CA LEU A 14 -0.46 -10.10 -3.74
C LEU A 14 -1.38 -11.07 -3.00
N THR A 15 -1.32 -11.13 -1.67
CA THR A 15 -2.25 -11.92 -0.83
C THR A 15 -3.69 -11.45 -1.01
N ASP A 16 -3.91 -10.13 -1.02
CA ASP A 16 -5.18 -9.44 -1.30
C ASP A 16 -5.88 -9.88 -2.61
N VAL A 17 -5.13 -10.46 -3.56
CA VAL A 17 -5.63 -10.93 -4.86
C VAL A 17 -5.28 -12.38 -5.18
N GLN A 18 -4.82 -13.14 -4.18
CA GLN A 18 -4.46 -14.56 -4.31
C GLN A 18 -3.37 -14.81 -5.38
N LEU A 19 -2.41 -13.90 -5.48
CA LEU A 19 -1.22 -13.97 -6.35
C LEU A 19 0.09 -14.09 -5.55
N GLN A 20 0.02 -14.40 -4.26
CA GLN A 20 1.18 -14.60 -3.36
C GLN A 20 2.25 -15.55 -3.93
N GLN A 21 1.84 -16.57 -4.68
CA GLN A 21 2.72 -17.51 -5.40
C GLN A 21 3.61 -16.86 -6.46
N TYR A 22 3.25 -15.67 -6.95
CA TYR A 22 4.08 -14.86 -7.86
C TYR A 22 5.02 -13.90 -7.13
N PHE A 23 4.98 -13.80 -5.79
CA PHE A 23 5.82 -12.87 -5.02
C PHE A 23 7.31 -13.05 -5.31
N ILE A 24 7.80 -14.29 -5.26
CA ILE A 24 9.21 -14.62 -5.55
C ILE A 24 9.55 -14.22 -6.99
N ARG A 25 8.69 -14.51 -7.97
CA ARG A 25 8.92 -14.12 -9.38
C ARG A 25 8.95 -12.60 -9.55
N ILE A 26 8.04 -11.85 -8.92
CA ILE A 26 7.98 -10.38 -9.03
C ILE A 26 9.16 -9.73 -8.27
N ARG A 27 9.68 -10.36 -7.22
CA ARG A 27 10.87 -9.90 -6.50
C ARG A 27 12.17 -10.21 -7.25
N ASP A 28 12.29 -11.40 -7.83
CA ASP A 28 13.55 -11.89 -8.38
C ASP A 28 13.70 -11.55 -9.88
N GLU A 29 12.63 -11.64 -10.69
CA GLU A 29 12.63 -11.34 -12.14
C GLU A 29 12.36 -9.85 -12.44
N LEU A 30 11.44 -9.21 -11.69
CA LEU A 30 11.02 -7.82 -11.92
C LEU A 30 11.64 -6.83 -10.92
N ASN A 31 12.36 -7.31 -9.90
CA ASN A 31 13.04 -6.53 -8.86
C ASN A 31 12.17 -5.40 -8.26
N VAL A 32 10.89 -5.69 -8.03
CA VAL A 32 9.92 -4.71 -7.49
C VAL A 32 10.12 -4.55 -5.99
N THR A 33 10.87 -3.52 -5.60
CA THR A 33 11.06 -3.10 -4.19
C THR A 33 10.23 -1.88 -3.82
N ARG A 34 9.73 -1.13 -4.80
CA ARG A 34 8.91 0.08 -4.59
C ARG A 34 7.71 0.10 -5.54
N ILE A 35 6.63 0.76 -5.11
CA ILE A 35 5.42 0.88 -5.93
C ILE A 35 5.65 1.63 -7.26
N SER A 36 6.73 2.40 -7.37
CA SER A 36 7.19 3.06 -8.60
C SER A 36 7.80 2.10 -9.63
N HIS A 37 8.28 0.91 -9.24
CA HIS A 37 8.77 -0.06 -10.22
C HIS A 37 7.62 -0.59 -11.10
N PHE A 38 6.39 -0.63 -10.56
CA PHE A 38 5.18 -0.91 -11.35
C PHE A 38 4.88 0.10 -12.46
N ASP A 39 5.51 1.28 -12.52
CA ASP A 39 5.39 2.18 -13.69
C ASP A 39 6.22 1.69 -14.89
N TYR A 40 7.22 0.82 -14.65
CA TYR A 40 8.08 0.22 -15.68
C TYR A 40 7.68 -1.21 -16.05
N VAL A 41 6.93 -1.92 -15.19
CA VAL A 41 6.44 -3.28 -15.46
C VAL A 41 5.41 -3.25 -16.61
N LYS A 42 5.74 -3.91 -17.73
CA LYS A 42 4.81 -4.07 -18.86
C LYS A 42 4.07 -5.40 -18.78
N ASN A 43 3.01 -5.53 -19.58
CA ASN A 43 2.28 -6.79 -19.74
C ASN A 43 3.20 -7.91 -20.27
N GLU A 44 4.16 -7.57 -21.14
CA GLU A 44 5.18 -8.51 -21.66
C GLU A 44 5.98 -9.17 -20.52
N ASP A 45 6.39 -8.39 -19.51
CA ASP A 45 7.19 -8.92 -18.40
C ASP A 45 6.32 -9.72 -17.41
N LEU A 46 5.04 -9.35 -17.28
CA LEU A 46 4.05 -10.19 -16.60
C LEU A 46 3.79 -11.51 -17.34
N GLU A 47 3.80 -11.52 -18.68
CA GLU A 47 3.69 -12.76 -19.48
C GLU A 47 4.96 -13.62 -19.33
N LYS A 48 6.17 -13.03 -19.28
CA LYS A 48 7.45 -13.75 -19.01
C LYS A 48 7.45 -14.51 -17.68
N ILE A 49 6.94 -13.91 -16.59
CA ILE A 49 6.84 -14.60 -15.29
C ILE A 49 5.72 -15.67 -15.24
N GLY A 50 5.00 -15.89 -16.33
CA GLY A 50 3.88 -16.83 -16.43
C GLY A 50 2.54 -16.29 -15.95
N MET A 51 2.42 -14.97 -15.71
CA MET A 51 1.16 -14.38 -15.25
C MET A 51 0.23 -14.12 -16.44
N GLY A 52 -0.72 -15.03 -16.65
CA GLY A 52 -1.78 -14.85 -17.65
C GLY A 52 -2.69 -13.64 -17.37
N ARG A 53 -3.40 -13.17 -18.40
CA ARG A 53 -4.29 -12.00 -18.37
C ARG A 53 -5.27 -11.89 -17.18
N PRO A 54 -5.91 -12.96 -16.66
CA PRO A 54 -6.73 -12.84 -15.44
C PRO A 54 -5.90 -12.49 -14.19
N GLY A 55 -4.65 -12.97 -14.09
CA GLY A 55 -3.72 -12.57 -13.02
C GLY A 55 -3.29 -11.12 -13.15
N GLN A 56 -2.91 -10.70 -14.37
CA GLN A 56 -2.51 -9.31 -14.66
C GLN A 56 -3.61 -8.31 -14.26
N ARG A 57 -4.87 -8.57 -14.63
CA ARG A 57 -6.01 -7.71 -14.26
C ARG A 57 -6.12 -7.53 -12.75
N ARG A 58 -6.08 -8.63 -11.99
CA ARG A 58 -6.15 -8.60 -10.52
C ARG A 58 -4.98 -7.82 -9.91
N LEU A 59 -3.76 -8.04 -10.40
CA LEU A 59 -2.56 -7.33 -9.95
C LEU A 59 -2.72 -5.81 -10.14
N TRP A 60 -3.12 -5.37 -11.34
CA TRP A 60 -3.32 -3.95 -11.63
C TRP A 60 -4.43 -3.31 -10.77
N GLU A 61 -5.51 -4.04 -10.46
CA GLU A 61 -6.53 -3.55 -9.52
C GLU A 61 -6.01 -3.38 -8.09
N ALA A 62 -5.17 -4.31 -7.61
CA ALA A 62 -4.53 -4.21 -6.31
C ALA A 62 -3.54 -3.02 -6.25
N VAL A 63 -2.70 -2.87 -7.28
CA VAL A 63 -1.76 -1.74 -7.42
C VAL A 63 -2.51 -0.40 -7.44
N LYS A 64 -3.63 -0.32 -8.17
CA LYS A 64 -4.49 0.87 -8.21
C LYS A 64 -5.08 1.21 -6.83
N ARG A 65 -5.57 0.20 -6.07
CA ARG A 65 -6.06 0.36 -4.69
C ARG A 65 -4.94 0.87 -3.75
N LYS A 66 -3.76 0.25 -3.77
CA LYS A 66 -2.62 0.62 -2.90
C LYS A 66 -2.08 2.02 -3.24
N ARG A 67 -2.02 2.40 -4.53
CA ARG A 67 -1.67 3.77 -4.96
C ARG A 67 -2.65 4.82 -4.43
N ALA A 68 -3.95 4.54 -4.40
CA ALA A 68 -4.96 5.44 -3.83
C ALA A 68 -4.82 5.60 -2.30
N LEU A 69 -4.43 4.54 -1.58
CA LEU A 69 -4.08 4.60 -0.15
C LEU A 69 -2.81 5.43 0.10
N TYR A 70 -1.77 5.24 -0.71
CA TYR A 70 -0.50 5.98 -0.58
C TYR A 70 -0.67 7.49 -0.84
N LYS A 71 -1.44 7.87 -1.87
CA LYS A 71 -1.80 9.28 -2.11
C LYS A 71 -2.58 9.90 -0.94
N ARG A 72 -3.50 9.16 -0.30
CA ARG A 72 -4.23 9.64 0.89
C ARG A 72 -3.29 9.89 2.08
N LYS A 73 -2.35 8.99 2.37
CA LYS A 73 -1.34 9.22 3.41
C LYS A 73 -0.52 10.50 3.13
N SER A 74 -0.04 10.66 1.90
CA SER A 74 0.74 11.84 1.47
C SER A 74 -0.03 13.17 1.59
N TRP A 75 -1.34 13.20 1.28
CA TRP A 75 -2.18 14.39 1.47
C TRP A 75 -2.34 14.74 2.95
N MET A 76 -2.62 13.77 3.83
CA MET A 76 -2.78 14.02 5.26
C MET A 76 -1.51 14.61 5.90
N SER A 77 -0.32 14.17 5.47
CA SER A 77 0.96 14.77 5.89
C SER A 77 1.10 16.26 5.55
N LYS A 78 0.39 16.78 4.55
CA LYS A 78 0.44 18.18 4.12
C LYS A 78 -0.63 19.06 4.78
N VAL A 79 -1.69 18.47 5.34
CA VAL A 79 -2.81 19.20 5.97
C VAL A 79 -2.50 19.61 7.41
N GLN A 80 -1.54 18.97 8.08
CA GLN A 80 -1.29 19.20 9.51
C GLN A 80 -0.52 20.49 9.87
N TYR A 81 -0.07 21.29 8.88
CA TYR A 81 0.63 22.56 9.13
C TYR A 81 -0.19 23.84 8.86
N HIS A 82 -1.46 23.72 8.44
CA HIS A 82 -2.34 24.89 8.22
C HIS A 82 -3.79 24.69 8.72
N ARG A 83 -3.98 24.42 10.02
CA ARG A 83 -5.21 24.80 10.74
C ARG A 83 -5.03 24.91 12.26
N VAL A 84 -4.40 25.99 12.70
CA VAL A 84 -4.60 26.54 14.07
C VAL A 84 -5.75 27.55 14.01
N LYS A 85 -6.54 27.65 15.09
CA LYS A 85 -7.83 28.39 15.22
C LYS A 85 -8.99 27.68 14.48
N HIS A 86 -10.23 27.54 14.97
CA HIS A 86 -10.96 27.91 16.19
C HIS A 86 -12.27 27.03 16.18
N THR A 87 -13.00 26.65 17.23
CA THR A 87 -12.93 26.74 18.71
C THR A 87 -13.95 25.76 19.35
N ASN A 88 -13.86 25.51 20.68
CA ASN A 88 -14.91 25.30 21.71
C ASN A 88 -16.28 24.68 21.31
N SER A 89 -16.92 23.76 22.07
CA SER A 89 -17.13 23.81 23.53
C SER A 89 -17.78 22.51 24.07
N VAL A 90 -17.46 22.16 25.33
CA VAL A 90 -18.18 21.36 26.37
C VAL A 90 -19.54 20.66 26.07
N PHE A 91 -19.96 19.56 26.71
CA PHE A 91 -19.65 18.88 27.99
C PHE A 91 -19.95 17.36 27.78
N SER A 92 -19.50 16.38 28.58
CA SER A 92 -19.84 16.21 30.00
C SER A 92 -18.91 15.18 30.67
N GLN A 93 -18.63 15.42 31.95
CA GLN A 93 -17.94 14.52 32.89
C GLN A 93 -18.64 13.16 32.99
N LEU A 94 -17.85 12.09 33.19
CA LEU A 94 -17.80 11.36 34.47
C LEU A 94 -16.75 10.25 34.47
N ASN A 95 -15.57 10.55 35.03
CA ASN A 95 -14.92 9.66 35.99
C ASN A 95 -13.86 10.44 36.77
N LYS A 96 -14.24 10.93 37.96
CA LYS A 96 -13.28 11.46 38.93
C LYS A 96 -12.74 10.28 39.73
N TYR A 97 -11.43 10.07 39.60
CA TYR A 97 -10.48 9.60 40.61
C TYR A 97 -10.95 8.66 41.74
N CYS A 98 -10.17 7.58 41.89
CA CYS A 98 -9.97 6.91 43.16
C CYS A 98 -9.70 7.90 44.30
N PHE A 99 -10.48 7.80 45.37
CA PHE A 99 -9.96 7.69 46.73
C PHE A 99 -10.91 6.79 47.53
#